data_AF-A0A8H6B530-F1
#
_entry.id   AF-A0A8H6B530-F1
#
_cell.length_a   1.000
_cell.length_b   1.000
_cell.length_c   1.000
_cell.angle_alpha   90.00
_cell.angle_beta   90.00
_cell.angle_gamma   90.00
#
_symmetry.space_group_name_H-M   'P 1'
#
loop_
_entity.id
_entity.type
_entity.pdbx_description
1 polymer ?
#
loop_
_entity_poly.entity_id
_entity_poly.type
_entity_poly.pdbx_seq_one_letter_code
_entity_poly.pdbx_strand_id
1 'polypeptide(L)'
;MTENYVPPNQQRNLRACMVCSIVMTQNRFMREGCPNCEDFLHLQGSMEAIIDCTSQVFEGLITLADPSKSWVAKWQRLDGYVRGVYATKVNGQLPEEIVSTMEEEARVKYIPRDGSATEAD
;
A
#
# COMPACT_ATOMS: atom_id res chain seq x y z
N MET A 1 -11.34 13.47 -9.65
CA MET A 1 -10.66 12.17 -9.53
C MET A 1 -9.30 12.44 -8.91
N THR A 2 -9.01 11.88 -7.74
CA THR A 2 -7.77 12.16 -7.02
C THR A 2 -6.61 11.47 -7.73
N GLU A 3 -5.59 12.24 -8.12
CA GLU A 3 -4.40 11.69 -8.78
C GLU A 3 -3.42 11.16 -7.72
N ASN A 4 -3.26 9.85 -7.63
CA ASN A 4 -2.29 9.21 -6.73
C ASN A 4 -0.88 9.17 -7.33
N TYR A 5 -0.44 10.32 -7.85
CA TYR A 5 0.90 10.50 -8.41
C TYR A 5 1.87 11.00 -7.34
N VAL A 6 3.12 10.57 -7.47
CA VAL A 6 4.23 11.05 -6.65
C VAL A 6 5.02 12.07 -7.47
N PRO A 7 4.97 13.36 -7.11
CA PRO A 7 5.71 14.39 -7.84
C PRO A 7 7.23 14.19 -7.67
N PRO A 8 8.03 14.61 -8.66
CA PRO A 8 9.48 14.63 -8.55
C PRO A 8 9.96 15.37 -7.29
N ASN A 9 11.13 15.01 -6.77
CA ASN A 9 11.77 15.63 -5.59
C ASN A 9 11.10 15.38 -4.22
N GLN A 10 10.03 14.58 -4.14
CA GLN A 10 9.42 14.19 -2.85
C GLN A 10 9.86 12.80 -2.35
N GLN A 11 10.89 12.22 -2.97
CA GLN A 11 11.34 10.83 -2.74
C GLN A 11 11.68 10.50 -1.29
N ARG A 12 12.21 11.47 -0.52
CA ARG A 12 12.65 11.25 0.88
C ARG A 12 11.50 10.92 1.84
N ASN A 13 10.29 11.36 1.53
CA ASN A 13 9.14 11.25 2.44
C ASN A 13 8.11 10.23 1.93
N LEU A 14 8.49 9.40 0.96
CA LEU A 14 7.61 8.36 0.44
C LEU A 14 7.55 7.18 1.39
N ARG A 15 6.34 6.63 1.48
CA ARG A 15 6.07 5.39 2.18
C ARG A 15 5.20 4.52 1.28
N ALA A 16 5.36 3.22 1.37
CA ALA A 16 4.52 2.25 0.68
C ALA A 16 3.62 1.55 1.70
N CYS A 17 2.31 1.46 1.41
CA CYS A 17 1.38 0.69 2.23
C CYS A 17 1.74 -0.80 2.20
N MET A 18 1.86 -1.44 3.36
CA MET A 18 2.26 -2.85 3.43
C MET A 18 1.14 -3.81 3.01
N VAL A 19 -0.11 -3.34 2.86
CA VAL A 19 -1.25 -4.14 2.36
C VAL A 19 -1.40 -4.04 0.84
N CYS A 20 -1.50 -2.82 0.30
CA CYS A 20 -1.80 -2.60 -1.12
C CYS A 20 -0.62 -2.10 -1.96
N SER A 21 0.56 -1.90 -1.36
CA SER A 21 1.78 -1.35 -1.99
C SER A 21 1.69 0.05 -2.59
N ILE A 22 0.62 0.82 -2.35
CA ILE A 22 0.51 2.19 -2.87
C ILE A 22 1.57 3.08 -2.23
N VAL A 23 2.23 3.90 -3.04
CA VAL A 23 3.29 4.81 -2.63
C VAL A 23 2.76 6.23 -2.62
N MET A 24 2.81 6.86 -1.45
CA MET A 24 2.43 8.25 -1.26
C MET A 24 3.38 8.92 -0.27
N THR A 25 3.32 10.24 -0.16
CA THR A 25 4.03 10.92 0.93
C THR A 25 3.38 10.62 2.26
N GLN A 26 4.18 10.58 3.33
CA GLN A 26 3.69 10.48 4.70
C GLN A 26 2.59 11.51 5.01
N ASN A 27 2.79 12.77 4.59
CA ASN A 27 1.81 13.84 4.79
C ASN A 27 0.48 13.56 4.09
N ARG A 28 0.51 12.83 2.96
CA ARG A 28 -0.71 12.47 2.25
C ARG A 28 -1.44 11.35 2.96
N PHE A 29 -0.74 10.30 3.43
CA PHE A 29 -1.35 9.31 4.31
C PHE A 29 -1.96 9.96 5.56
N MET A 30 -1.27 10.92 6.17
CA MET A 30 -1.78 11.63 7.35
C MET A 30 -3.06 12.42 7.07
N ARG A 31 -3.17 13.05 5.89
CA ARG A 31 -4.30 13.90 5.54
C ARG A 31 -5.49 13.13 4.97
N GLU A 32 -5.22 12.12 4.15
CA GLU A 32 -6.22 11.46 3.28
C GLU A 32 -6.38 9.98 3.58
N GLY A 33 -5.49 9.38 4.38
CA GLY A 33 -5.48 7.93 4.59
C GLY A 33 -4.93 7.15 3.39
N CYS A 34 -5.03 5.83 3.43
CA CYS A 34 -4.72 4.97 2.28
C CYS A 34 -5.95 4.84 1.37
N PRO A 35 -5.91 5.26 0.09
CA PRO A 35 -7.09 5.25 -0.77
C PRO A 35 -7.64 3.86 -1.10
N ASN A 36 -6.90 2.79 -0.78
CA ASN A 36 -7.33 1.40 -0.97
C ASN A 36 -7.68 0.68 0.35
N CYS A 37 -7.21 1.20 1.49
CA CYS A 37 -7.18 0.44 2.75
C CYS A 37 -7.66 1.26 3.95
N GLU A 38 -8.10 2.50 3.76
CA GLU A 38 -8.48 3.38 4.87
C GLU A 38 -9.65 2.84 5.68
N ASP A 39 -10.56 2.13 5.03
CA ASP A 39 -11.75 1.54 5.65
C ASP A 39 -11.42 0.59 6.82
N PHE A 40 -10.19 0.07 6.88
CA PHE A 40 -9.76 -0.85 7.94
C PHE A 40 -8.39 -0.51 8.56
N LEU A 41 -7.53 0.26 7.89
CA LEU A 41 -6.25 0.69 8.47
C LEU A 41 -6.35 1.99 9.27
N HIS A 42 -7.37 2.82 9.02
CA HIS A 42 -7.61 4.09 9.73
C HIS A 42 -6.34 4.94 9.92
N LEU A 43 -5.62 5.20 8.83
CA LEU A 43 -4.35 5.93 8.85
C LEU A 43 -4.54 7.44 8.99
N GLN A 44 -5.69 7.97 8.56
CA GLN A 44 -5.95 9.39 8.55
C GLN A 44 -5.87 9.96 9.98
N GLY A 45 -5.04 10.99 10.15
CA GLY A 45 -4.84 11.62 11.45
C GLY A 45 -3.99 10.84 12.46
N SER A 46 -3.52 9.63 12.13
CA SER A 46 -2.72 8.79 13.03
C SER A 46 -1.31 8.54 12.50
N MET A 47 -0.32 9.26 13.06
CA MET A 47 1.09 9.09 12.69
C MET A 47 1.63 7.70 13.10
N GLU A 48 1.13 7.16 14.21
CA GLU A 48 1.46 5.82 14.72
C GLU A 48 1.00 4.74 13.74
N ALA A 49 -0.28 4.75 13.35
CA ALA A 49 -0.81 3.80 12.37
C ALA A 49 -0.07 3.88 11.03
N ILE A 50 0.35 5.08 10.61
CA ILE A 50 1.17 5.24 9.40
C ILE A 50 2.52 4.57 9.54
N ILE A 51 3.19 4.69 10.69
CA ILE A 51 4.48 4.01 10.93
C ILE A 51 4.30 2.50 10.89
N ASP A 52 3.24 2.00 11.52
CA ASP A 52 3.00 0.55 11.70
C ASP A 52 2.45 -0.14 10.46
N CYS A 53 1.76 0.59 9.57
CA CYS A 53 1.12 0.01 8.38
C CYS A 53 1.81 0.37 7.06
N THR A 54 2.83 1.24 7.08
CA THR A 54 3.55 1.65 5.87
C THR A 54 5.06 1.67 6.07
N SER A 55 5.83 1.45 5.00
CA SER A 55 7.28 1.37 5.06
C SER A 55 7.97 2.40 4.18
N GLN A 56 9.07 2.98 4.65
CA GLN A 56 9.99 3.79 3.84
C GLN A 56 10.96 2.94 3.01
N VAL A 57 11.03 1.63 3.29
CA VAL A 57 11.92 0.70 2.62
C VAL A 57 11.08 -0.11 1.62
N PHE A 58 11.14 0.29 0.36
CA PHE A 58 10.44 -0.38 -0.74
C PHE A 58 11.28 -0.33 -2.01
N GLU A 59 11.00 -1.23 -2.94
CA GLU A 59 11.75 -1.40 -4.18
C GLU A 59 10.83 -1.32 -5.40
N GLY A 60 11.37 -0.71 -6.46
CA GLY A 60 10.69 -0.52 -7.73
C GLY A 60 9.48 0.41 -7.63
N LEU A 61 9.17 1.10 -8.74
CA LEU A 61 7.97 1.92 -8.84
C LEU A 61 7.19 1.55 -10.10
N ILE A 62 5.89 1.40 -9.94
CA ILE A 62 4.92 1.13 -11.00
C ILE A 62 3.94 2.29 -11.02
N THR A 63 3.82 2.98 -12.15
CA THR A 63 2.70 3.91 -12.37
C THR A 63 1.57 3.16 -13.06
N LEU A 64 0.49 2.90 -12.32
CA LEU A 64 -0.71 2.22 -12.84
C LEU A 64 -1.75 3.23 -13.30
N ALA A 65 -1.96 3.29 -14.62
CA ALA A 65 -2.97 4.15 -15.24
C ALA A 65 -4.36 3.49 -15.29
N ASP A 66 -4.44 2.23 -15.73
CA ASP A 66 -5.67 1.43 -15.77
C ASP A 66 -5.40 0.04 -15.15
N PRO A 67 -5.67 -0.12 -13.83
CA PRO A 67 -5.46 -1.39 -13.13
C PRO A 67 -6.23 -2.56 -13.74
N SER A 68 -7.44 -2.31 -14.25
CA SER A 68 -8.35 -3.36 -14.76
C SER A 68 -7.88 -4.02 -16.06
N LYS A 69 -6.99 -3.37 -16.81
CA LYS A 69 -6.48 -3.84 -18.10
C LYS A 69 -4.99 -4.18 -18.11
N SER A 70 -4.31 -3.92 -16.99
CA SER A 70 -2.86 -4.07 -16.91
C SER A 70 -2.48 -5.49 -16.47
N TRP A 71 -1.70 -6.19 -17.31
CA TRP A 71 -1.08 -7.45 -16.90
C TRP A 71 -0.17 -7.26 -15.68
N VAL A 72 0.56 -6.15 -15.60
CA VAL A 72 1.41 -5.81 -14.44
C VAL A 72 0.57 -5.67 -13.18
N ALA A 73 -0.61 -5.03 -13.26
CA ALA A 73 -1.51 -4.91 -12.12
C ALA A 73 -2.00 -6.30 -11.66
N LYS A 74 -2.43 -7.15 -12.59
CA LYS A 74 -2.86 -8.51 -12.28
C LYS A 74 -1.74 -9.34 -11.63
N TRP A 75 -0.53 -9.28 -12.19
CA TRP A 75 0.65 -9.97 -11.63
C TRP A 75 0.96 -9.50 -10.20
N GLN A 76 0.84 -8.20 -9.95
CA GLN A 76 1.08 -7.59 -8.65
C GLN A 76 -0.15 -7.63 -7.71
N ARG A 77 -1.27 -8.24 -8.12
CA ARG A 77 -2.54 -8.24 -7.37
C ARG A 77 -3.02 -6.84 -7.01
N LEU A 78 -2.99 -5.94 -8.00
CA LEU A 78 -3.37 -4.52 -7.91
C LEU A 78 -4.56 -4.17 -8.81
N ASP A 79 -5.11 -5.13 -9.55
CA ASP A 79 -6.16 -4.93 -10.55
C ASP A 79 -7.50 -4.43 -9.98
N GLY A 80 -7.73 -4.62 -8.67
CA GLY A 80 -8.87 -4.07 -7.93
C GLY A 80 -8.63 -2.71 -7.25
N TYR A 81 -7.42 -2.16 -7.33
CA TYR A 81 -7.07 -0.93 -6.63
C TYR A 81 -7.18 0.33 -7.50
N VAL A 82 -7.09 1.50 -6.86
CA VAL A 82 -7.15 2.79 -7.57
C VAL A 82 -5.93 3.00 -8.45
N ARG A 83 -6.07 3.83 -9.50
CA ARG A 83 -4.93 4.32 -10.27
C ARG A 83 -3.92 5.04 -9.35
N GLY A 84 -2.62 4.90 -9.61
CA GLY A 84 -1.59 5.51 -8.76
C GLY A 84 -0.20 4.95 -8.94
N VAL A 85 0.70 5.36 -8.05
CA VAL A 85 2.06 4.83 -7.96
C VAL A 85 2.11 3.73 -6.90
N TYR A 86 2.68 2.58 -7.25
CA TYR A 86 2.80 1.39 -6.40
C TYR A 86 4.25 0.90 -6.36
N ALA A 87 4.65 0.26 -5.27
CA ALA A 87 5.93 -0.41 -5.17
C ALA A 87 5.84 -1.85 -5.72
N THR A 88 6.95 -2.36 -6.28
CA THR A 88 7.04 -3.79 -6.65
C THR A 88 7.20 -4.69 -5.43
N LYS A 89 7.88 -4.20 -4.39
CA LYS A 89 8.11 -4.89 -3.12
C LYS A 89 8.13 -3.87 -1.99
N VAL A 90 7.56 -4.21 -0.85
CA VAL A 90 7.54 -3.40 0.37
C VAL A 90 8.17 -4.21 1.49
N ASN A 91 9.24 -3.70 2.10
CA ASN A 91 9.87 -4.36 3.23
C ASN A 91 9.11 -4.02 4.52
N GLY A 92 8.83 -5.03 5.32
CA GLY A 92 8.07 -4.93 6.56
C GLY A 92 6.82 -5.81 6.49
N GLN A 93 6.28 -6.11 7.67
CA GLN A 93 5.04 -6.87 7.81
C GLN A 93 4.13 -6.12 8.78
N LEU A 94 2.82 -6.23 8.56
CA LEU A 94 1.84 -5.71 9.51
C LEU A 94 1.97 -6.44 10.85
N PRO A 95 1.80 -5.72 11.98
CA PRO A 95 1.62 -6.35 13.28
C PRO A 95 0.46 -7.36 13.26
N GLU A 96 0.61 -8.47 13.98
CA GLU A 96 -0.36 -9.58 14.01
C GLU A 96 -1.76 -9.12 14.45
N GLU A 97 -1.84 -8.16 15.37
CA GLU A 97 -3.09 -7.55 15.84
C GLU A 97 -3.85 -6.84 14.71
N ILE A 98 -3.15 -6.10 13.86
CA ILE A 98 -3.73 -5.40 12.71
C ILE A 98 -4.18 -6.41 11.65
N VAL A 99 -3.38 -7.46 11.42
CA VAL A 99 -3.75 -8.56 10.51
C VAL A 99 -5.04 -9.25 10.99
N SER A 100 -5.12 -9.58 12.28
CA SER A 100 -6.27 -10.26 12.88
C SER A 100 -7.54 -9.40 12.74
N THR A 101 -7.45 -8.11 13.08
CA THR A 101 -8.55 -7.16 12.94
C THR A 101 -9.02 -7.05 11.47
N MET A 102 -8.08 -6.98 10.53
CA MET A 102 -8.39 -6.88 9.10
C MET A 102 -9.06 -8.15 8.55
N GLU A 103 -8.67 -9.33 9.03
CA GLU A 103 -9.26 -10.60 8.61
C GLU A 103 -10.65 -10.83 9.23
N GLU A 104 -10.85 -10.40 10.48
CA GLU A 104 -12.12 -10.54 11.19
C GLU A 104 -13.18 -9.53 10.74
N GLU A 105 -12.81 -8.25 10.67
CA GLU A 105 -13.76 -7.16 10.42
C GLU A 105 -13.98 -6.92 8.92
N ALA A 106 -12.89 -6.79 8.16
CA ALA A 106 -12.95 -6.45 6.74
C ALA A 106 -13.00 -7.69 5.83
N ARG A 107 -12.79 -8.90 6.39
CA ARG A 107 -12.68 -10.17 5.63
C ARG A 107 -11.62 -10.10 4.51
N VAL A 108 -10.58 -9.31 4.74
CA VAL A 108 -9.47 -9.13 3.80
C VAL A 108 -8.30 -10.00 4.28
N LYS A 109 -7.96 -11.02 3.49
CA LYS A 109 -6.79 -11.86 3.76
C LYS A 109 -5.51 -11.05 3.56
N TYR A 110 -4.62 -11.04 4.56
CA TYR A 110 -3.33 -10.39 4.43
C TYR A 110 -2.40 -11.22 3.52
N ILE A 111 -1.77 -10.56 2.55
CA ILE A 111 -0.73 -11.14 1.70
C ILE A 111 0.50 -10.23 1.79
N PRO A 112 1.61 -10.69 2.40
CA PRO A 112 2.83 -9.90 2.50
C PRO A 112 3.33 -9.40 1.14
N ARG A 113 3.77 -8.14 1.10
CA ARG A 113 4.31 -7.48 -0.11
C ARG A 113 5.84 -7.49 -0.15
N ASP A 114 6.48 -8.25 0.73
CA ASP A 114 7.94 -8.38 0.85
C ASP A 114 8.53 -9.50 -0.03
N GLY A 115 7.70 -10.25 -0.73
CA GLY A 115 8.10 -11.37 -1.59
C GLY A 115 8.13 -12.74 -0.91
N SER A 116 7.92 -12.81 0.42
CA SER A 116 7.84 -14.08 1.15
C SER A 116 6.68 -14.97 0.65
N ALA A 117 5.59 -14.36 0.20
CA ALA A 117 4.43 -15.07 -0.33
C ALA A 117 4.68 -15.77 -1.67
N THR A 118 5.68 -15.32 -2.45
CA THR A 118 6.05 -15.94 -3.74
C THR A 118 7.08 -17.06 -3.62
N GLU A 119 7.77 -17.17 -2.48
CA GLU A 119 8.77 -18.22 -2.22
C GLU A 119 8.14 -19.50 -1.67
N ALA A 120 6.87 -19.45 -1.28
CA ALA A 120 6.11 -20.56 -0.71
C ALA A 120 5.32 -21.39 -1.73
N ASP A 121 5.36 -21.02 -3.02
CA ASP A 121 4.74 -21.72 -4.16
C ASP A 121 5.78 -22.47 -5.01
#